data_AF-A0A9R1IEK0-F1
#
_entry.id   AF-A0A9R1IEK0-F1
#
_cell.length_a   1.000
_cell.length_b   1.000
_cell.length_c   1.000
_cell.angle_alpha   90.00
_cell.angle_beta   90.00
_cell.angle_gamma   90.00
#
_symmetry.space_group_name_H-M   'P 1'
#
loop_
_entity.id
_entity.type
_entity.pdbx_description
1 polymer ?
#
loop_
_entity_poly.entity_id
_entity_poly.type
_entity_poly.pdbx_seq_one_letter_code
_entity_poly.pdbx_strand_id
1 'polypeptide(L)'
;MEGLATMTVREVLYMYSIAREAYERFISVGGNPEQAQNAVALLVWLDQGTISAIHHVPGLETSAVAIVAEEANAVLECLRYPVPVLPPIPLISTLCMQGGVYIKPGFFAFHQDLVVRGVAHFLDGAGKLVFSDRLNVLLKRYETGLVGNPPELMAPYSPLPVLVPEDCRSMFITFSKDMHLHREEIFDYFREKWGDCVVRVLMEKTTGGNMPMYGRIIFKTEAVVKLVLNGERLVKISIDHREMWMRKYLPRPTNVTA
;
A
#
# COMPACT_ATOMS: atom_id res chain seq x y z
N MET A 1 -20.12 -11.99 28.38
CA MET A 1 -19.00 -11.69 27.45
C MET A 1 -19.13 -12.66 26.30
N GLU A 2 -19.89 -12.27 25.27
CA GLU A 2 -19.94 -13.01 24.02
C GLU A 2 -18.54 -12.98 23.42
N GLY A 3 -17.96 -14.16 23.20
CA GLY A 3 -16.68 -14.27 22.52
C GLY A 3 -16.85 -13.69 21.12
N LEU A 4 -16.09 -12.64 20.78
CA LEU A 4 -15.98 -12.18 19.41
C LEU A 4 -15.59 -13.40 18.57
N ALA A 5 -16.48 -13.86 17.68
CA ALA A 5 -16.17 -14.92 16.75
C ALA A 5 -14.95 -14.48 15.93
N THR A 6 -13.81 -15.13 16.15
CA THR A 6 -12.60 -14.87 15.39
C THR A 6 -12.84 -15.40 13.98
N MET A 7 -13.00 -14.48 13.04
CA MET A 7 -13.15 -14.81 11.63
C MET A 7 -11.96 -15.66 11.17
N THR A 8 -12.19 -16.63 10.31
CA THR A 8 -11.15 -17.50 9.74
C THR A 8 -10.52 -16.87 8.50
N VAL A 9 -9.31 -17.29 8.14
CA VAL A 9 -8.67 -16.88 6.86
C VAL A 9 -9.58 -17.14 5.67
N ARG A 10 -10.28 -18.27 5.67
CA ARG A 10 -11.27 -18.63 4.64
C ARG A 10 -12.38 -17.59 4.52
N GLU A 11 -12.99 -17.20 5.63
CA GLU A 11 -14.06 -16.20 5.64
C GLU A 11 -13.57 -14.83 5.14
N VAL A 12 -12.33 -14.42 5.48
CA VAL A 12 -11.72 -13.21 4.91
C VAL A 12 -11.64 -13.30 3.38
N LEU A 13 -11.12 -14.42 2.87
CA LEU A 13 -10.96 -14.61 1.43
C LEU A 13 -12.31 -14.59 0.70
N TYR A 14 -13.35 -15.15 1.31
CA TYR A 14 -14.71 -15.06 0.77
C TYR A 14 -15.28 -13.65 0.77
N MET A 15 -15.11 -12.90 1.86
CA MET A 15 -15.58 -11.51 1.92
C MET A 15 -14.89 -10.61 0.91
N TYR A 16 -13.61 -10.87 0.61
CA TYR A 16 -12.81 -10.08 -0.34
C TYR A 16 -12.61 -10.80 -1.69
N SER A 17 -13.52 -11.69 -2.09
CA SER A 17 -13.44 -12.42 -3.36
C SER A 17 -13.40 -11.46 -4.56
N ILE A 18 -14.24 -10.42 -4.55
CA ILE A 18 -14.26 -9.36 -5.57
C ILE A 18 -12.93 -8.63 -5.65
N ALA A 19 -12.27 -8.37 -4.52
CA ALA A 19 -10.95 -7.74 -4.51
C ALA A 19 -9.88 -8.65 -5.15
N ARG A 20 -9.99 -9.98 -4.95
CA ARG A 20 -9.13 -10.95 -5.64
C ARG A 20 -9.39 -10.96 -7.15
N GLU A 21 -10.64 -10.95 -7.57
CA GLU A 21 -11.00 -10.92 -9.00
C GLU A 21 -10.49 -9.64 -9.67
N ALA A 22 -10.70 -8.47 -9.03
CA ALA A 22 -10.17 -7.20 -9.51
C ALA A 22 -8.64 -7.23 -9.62
N TYR A 23 -7.94 -7.81 -8.64
CA TYR A 23 -6.50 -8.01 -8.69
C TYR A 23 -6.07 -8.86 -9.89
N GLU A 24 -6.71 -10.01 -10.12
CA GLU A 24 -6.42 -10.89 -11.25
C GLU A 24 -6.65 -10.17 -12.59
N ARG A 25 -7.67 -9.31 -12.69
CA ARG A 25 -7.89 -8.45 -13.87
C ARG A 25 -6.74 -7.46 -14.07
N PHE A 26 -6.28 -6.77 -13.03
CA PHE A 26 -5.15 -5.83 -13.16
C PHE A 26 -3.84 -6.53 -13.53
N ILE A 27 -3.60 -7.73 -13.01
CA ILE A 27 -2.44 -8.54 -13.44
C ILE A 27 -2.58 -8.96 -14.90
N SER A 28 -3.79 -9.32 -15.36
CA SER A 28 -4.03 -9.78 -16.73
C SER A 28 -3.74 -8.74 -17.80
N VAL A 29 -3.80 -7.43 -17.47
CA VAL A 29 -3.48 -6.33 -18.40
C VAL A 29 -1.99 -5.97 -18.42
N GLY A 30 -1.14 -6.76 -17.76
CA GLY A 30 0.31 -6.54 -17.69
C GLY A 30 0.75 -5.58 -16.58
N GLY A 31 -0.10 -5.36 -15.57
CA GLY A 31 0.22 -4.48 -14.45
C GLY A 31 1.33 -5.01 -13.54
N ASN A 32 2.14 -4.10 -12.99
CA ASN A 32 3.07 -4.43 -11.91
C ASN A 32 2.27 -4.94 -10.69
N PRO A 33 2.65 -6.07 -10.05
CA PRO A 33 1.91 -6.61 -8.91
C PRO A 33 1.70 -5.62 -7.76
N GLU A 34 2.69 -4.77 -7.48
CA GLU A 34 2.59 -3.78 -6.41
C GLU A 34 1.60 -2.67 -6.78
N GLN A 35 1.62 -2.20 -8.03
CA GLN A 35 0.65 -1.22 -8.54
C GLN A 35 -0.77 -1.80 -8.59
N ALA A 36 -0.92 -3.07 -8.94
CA ALA A 36 -2.20 -3.77 -8.91
C ALA A 36 -2.73 -3.90 -7.47
N GLN A 37 -1.88 -4.24 -6.50
CA GLN A 37 -2.24 -4.29 -5.08
C GLN A 37 -2.69 -2.92 -4.57
N ASN A 38 -1.94 -1.87 -4.90
CA ASN A 38 -2.23 -0.50 -4.50
C ASN A 38 -3.55 0.01 -5.12
N ALA A 39 -3.79 -0.28 -6.41
CA ALA A 39 -5.05 0.05 -7.07
C ALA A 39 -6.25 -0.66 -6.42
N VAL A 40 -6.15 -1.96 -6.16
CA VAL A 40 -7.20 -2.72 -5.46
C VAL A 40 -7.44 -2.17 -4.07
N ALA A 41 -6.38 -1.88 -3.32
CA ALA A 41 -6.51 -1.34 -1.97
C ALA A 41 -7.21 0.02 -1.95
N LEU A 42 -6.94 0.90 -2.94
CA LEU A 42 -7.67 2.15 -3.10
C LEU A 42 -9.16 1.91 -3.39
N LEU A 43 -9.48 0.99 -4.29
CA LEU A 43 -10.87 0.67 -4.63
C LEU A 43 -11.63 0.00 -3.48
N VAL A 44 -10.99 -0.87 -2.69
CA VAL A 44 -11.55 -1.43 -1.46
C VAL A 44 -11.81 -0.33 -0.43
N TRP A 45 -10.89 0.64 -0.31
CA TRP A 45 -11.09 1.78 0.59
C TRP A 45 -12.26 2.66 0.14
N LEU A 46 -12.46 2.83 -1.17
CA LEU A 46 -13.60 3.54 -1.74
C LEU A 46 -14.93 2.77 -1.59
N ASP A 47 -14.89 1.44 -1.47
CA ASP A 47 -16.04 0.55 -1.36
C ASP A 47 -16.77 0.72 -0.01
N GLN A 48 -17.41 1.87 0.16
CA GLN A 48 -18.06 2.30 1.39
C GLN A 48 -19.47 2.83 1.09
N GLY A 49 -20.44 2.41 1.90
CA GLY A 49 -21.83 2.86 1.78
C GLY A 49 -22.43 2.45 0.44
N THR A 50 -22.77 3.44 -0.41
CA THR A 50 -23.35 3.19 -1.73
C THR A 50 -22.31 3.07 -2.84
N ILE A 51 -21.03 3.37 -2.58
CA ILE A 51 -19.96 3.27 -3.58
C ILE A 51 -19.60 1.78 -3.73
N SER A 52 -19.72 1.26 -4.95
CA SER A 52 -19.44 -0.13 -5.31
C SER A 52 -18.40 -0.27 -6.42
N ALA A 53 -17.47 0.67 -6.53
CA ALA A 53 -16.58 0.81 -7.68
C ALA A 53 -15.79 -0.48 -8.00
N ILE A 54 -15.32 -1.18 -6.96
CA ILE A 54 -14.53 -2.41 -7.13
C ILE A 54 -15.34 -3.57 -7.73
N HIS A 55 -16.64 -3.64 -7.43
CA HIS A 55 -17.54 -4.71 -7.90
C HIS A 55 -17.76 -4.69 -9.40
N HIS A 56 -17.50 -3.55 -10.04
CA HIS A 56 -17.64 -3.41 -11.48
C HIS A 56 -16.36 -3.82 -12.24
N VAL A 57 -15.19 -3.80 -11.59
CA VAL A 57 -13.90 -4.09 -12.23
C VAL A 57 -13.83 -5.47 -12.92
N PRO A 58 -14.32 -6.58 -12.31
CA PRO A 58 -14.31 -7.88 -12.96
C PRO A 58 -15.00 -7.91 -14.33
N GLY A 59 -16.08 -7.13 -14.49
CA GLY A 59 -16.88 -7.07 -15.72
C GLY A 59 -16.39 -6.06 -16.78
N LEU A 60 -15.36 -5.27 -16.49
CA LEU A 60 -14.84 -4.27 -17.42
C LEU A 60 -14.01 -4.91 -18.55
N GLU A 61 -14.05 -4.27 -19.71
CA GLU A 61 -13.14 -4.56 -20.81
C GLU A 61 -11.67 -4.31 -20.40
N THR A 62 -10.75 -5.07 -21.00
CA THR A 62 -9.30 -5.03 -20.69
C THR A 62 -8.72 -3.60 -20.81
N SER A 63 -9.15 -2.82 -21.80
CA SER A 63 -8.73 -1.42 -21.97
C SER A 63 -9.20 -0.53 -20.80
N ALA A 64 -10.45 -0.68 -20.36
CA ALA A 64 -11.00 0.05 -19.23
C ALA A 64 -10.31 -0.34 -17.91
N VAL A 65 -10.01 -1.62 -17.70
CA VAL A 65 -9.25 -2.09 -16.53
C VAL A 65 -7.87 -1.41 -16.44
N ALA A 66 -7.16 -1.28 -17.57
CA ALA A 66 -5.88 -0.59 -17.61
C ALA A 66 -6.01 0.89 -17.20
N ILE A 67 -7.03 1.58 -17.70
CA ILE A 67 -7.30 2.99 -17.34
C ILE A 67 -7.62 3.13 -15.85
N VAL A 68 -8.45 2.25 -15.26
CA VAL A 68 -8.72 2.28 -13.82
C VAL A 68 -7.44 2.11 -13.01
N ALA A 69 -6.55 1.20 -13.43
CA ALA A 69 -5.27 1.00 -12.78
C ALA A 69 -4.39 2.26 -12.86
N GLU A 70 -4.31 2.90 -14.03
CA GLU A 70 -3.57 4.14 -14.24
C GLU A 70 -4.12 5.27 -13.37
N GLU A 71 -5.43 5.51 -13.37
CA GLU A 71 -6.09 6.52 -12.56
C GLU A 71 -5.83 6.30 -11.06
N ALA A 72 -5.99 5.07 -10.57
CA ALA A 72 -5.78 4.71 -9.18
C ALA A 72 -4.32 4.93 -8.73
N ASN A 73 -3.36 4.48 -9.55
CA ASN A 73 -1.95 4.64 -9.24
C ASN A 73 -1.50 6.10 -9.33
N ALA A 74 -2.05 6.87 -10.27
CA ALA A 74 -1.75 8.29 -10.39
C ALA A 74 -2.33 9.09 -9.21
N VAL A 75 -3.51 8.73 -8.69
CA VAL A 75 -4.02 9.29 -7.42
C VAL A 75 -3.03 9.02 -6.29
N LEU A 76 -2.64 7.76 -6.07
CA LEU A 76 -1.73 7.38 -4.98
C LEU A 76 -0.34 8.01 -5.13
N GLU A 77 0.16 8.18 -6.36
CA GLU A 77 1.41 8.88 -6.63
C GLU A 77 1.30 10.37 -6.32
N CYS A 78 0.19 11.02 -6.70
CA CYS A 78 -0.04 12.43 -6.39
C CYS A 78 -0.14 12.68 -4.89
N LEU A 79 -0.68 11.72 -4.13
CA LEU A 79 -0.64 11.74 -2.66
C LEU A 79 0.79 11.64 -2.10
N ARG A 80 1.85 11.59 -2.91
CA ARG A 80 3.27 11.73 -2.50
C ARG A 80 3.78 13.16 -2.54
N TYR A 81 3.11 14.10 -3.18
CA TYR A 81 3.60 15.48 -3.28
C TYR A 81 3.01 16.38 -2.17
N PRO A 82 3.72 17.42 -1.70
CA PRO A 82 3.22 18.32 -0.65
C PRO A 82 1.92 19.03 -1.02
N VAL A 83 1.78 19.43 -2.28
CA VAL A 83 0.53 19.95 -2.85
C VAL A 83 0.10 18.99 -3.96
N PRO A 84 -0.84 18.07 -3.69
CA PRO A 84 -1.26 17.09 -4.67
C PRO A 84 -2.09 17.78 -5.77
N VAL A 85 -1.50 17.98 -6.95
CA VAL A 85 -2.26 18.25 -8.17
C VAL A 85 -2.73 16.91 -8.70
N LEU A 86 -3.97 16.53 -8.36
CA LEU A 86 -4.50 15.23 -8.72
C LEU A 86 -4.93 15.19 -10.20
N PRO A 87 -4.64 14.08 -10.90
CA PRO A 87 -5.05 13.91 -12.28
C PRO A 87 -6.57 13.76 -12.37
N PRO A 88 -7.15 13.96 -13.57
CA PRO A 88 -8.51 13.51 -13.85
C PRO A 88 -8.64 12.01 -13.58
N ILE A 89 -9.77 11.63 -12.99
CA ILE A 89 -10.11 10.23 -12.68
C ILE A 89 -11.48 9.85 -13.27
N PRO A 90 -11.73 10.12 -14.56
CA PRO A 90 -13.06 9.99 -15.15
C PRO A 90 -13.67 8.60 -14.96
N LEU A 91 -12.87 7.53 -15.11
CA LEU A 91 -13.42 6.18 -15.04
C LEU A 91 -13.73 5.77 -13.60
N ILE A 92 -12.85 6.06 -12.63
CA ILE A 92 -13.15 5.85 -11.20
C ILE A 92 -14.38 6.68 -10.78
N SER A 93 -14.48 7.94 -11.21
CA SER A 93 -15.67 8.77 -10.95
C SER A 93 -16.94 8.15 -11.53
N THR A 94 -16.89 7.61 -12.75
CA THR A 94 -18.02 6.91 -13.39
C THR A 94 -18.40 5.64 -12.65
N LEU A 95 -17.43 4.83 -12.20
CA LEU A 95 -17.68 3.64 -11.40
C LEU A 95 -18.36 3.97 -10.08
N CYS A 96 -17.95 5.06 -9.41
CA CYS A 96 -18.58 5.52 -8.18
C CYS A 96 -20.01 6.05 -8.41
N MET A 97 -20.27 6.68 -9.55
CA MET A 97 -21.59 7.21 -9.92
C MET A 97 -22.65 6.12 -10.07
N GLN A 98 -22.28 4.88 -10.38
CA GLN A 98 -23.22 3.76 -10.42
C GLN A 98 -23.87 3.52 -9.04
N GLY A 99 -23.14 3.89 -7.97
CA GLY A 99 -23.62 3.96 -6.58
C GLY A 99 -24.24 5.30 -6.17
N GLY A 100 -24.47 6.21 -7.11
CA GLY A 100 -25.05 7.53 -6.88
C GLY A 100 -24.09 8.60 -6.36
N VAL A 101 -22.78 8.33 -6.27
CA VAL A 101 -21.80 9.28 -5.71
C VAL A 101 -20.78 9.68 -6.77
N TYR A 102 -20.68 10.99 -7.04
CA TYR A 102 -19.66 11.52 -7.94
C TYR A 102 -18.43 11.98 -7.17
N ILE A 103 -17.33 11.23 -7.29
CA ILE A 103 -16.06 11.55 -6.64
C ILE A 103 -15.23 12.43 -7.58
N LYS A 104 -14.86 13.63 -7.11
CA LYS A 104 -13.92 14.52 -7.82
C LYS A 104 -12.50 14.26 -7.35
N PRO A 105 -11.46 14.55 -8.15
CA PRO A 105 -10.06 14.43 -7.73
C PRO A 105 -9.79 15.11 -6.37
N GLY A 106 -10.31 16.33 -6.15
CA GLY A 106 -10.14 17.06 -4.89
C GLY A 106 -10.61 16.32 -3.62
N PHE A 107 -11.47 15.31 -3.74
CA PHE A 107 -11.86 14.44 -2.63
C PHE A 107 -10.66 13.72 -2.01
N PHE A 108 -9.73 13.20 -2.82
CA PHE A 108 -8.55 12.47 -2.33
C PHE A 108 -7.53 13.41 -1.71
N ALA A 109 -7.39 14.64 -2.23
CA ALA A 109 -6.50 15.65 -1.64
C ALA A 109 -7.01 16.06 -0.25
N PHE A 110 -8.32 16.26 -0.10
CA PHE A 110 -8.92 16.66 1.17
C PHE A 110 -8.85 15.55 2.23
N HIS A 111 -9.00 14.28 1.83
CA HIS A 111 -8.97 13.12 2.74
C HIS A 111 -7.67 12.32 2.65
N GLN A 112 -6.56 12.96 2.29
CA GLN A 112 -5.28 12.28 2.00
C GLN A 112 -4.84 11.36 3.14
N ASP A 113 -4.91 11.82 4.39
CA ASP A 113 -4.51 11.06 5.56
C ASP A 113 -5.39 9.82 5.78
N LEU A 114 -6.70 9.92 5.48
CA LEU A 114 -7.65 8.81 5.59
C LEU A 114 -7.44 7.78 4.47
N VAL A 115 -7.20 8.26 3.24
CA VAL A 115 -6.90 7.40 2.08
C VAL A 115 -5.65 6.59 2.37
N VAL A 116 -4.55 7.26 2.72
CA VAL A 116 -3.26 6.57 2.94
C VAL A 116 -3.35 5.58 4.10
N ARG A 117 -3.97 5.96 5.23
CA ARG A 117 -4.14 5.06 6.38
C ARG A 117 -5.04 3.86 6.04
N GLY A 118 -6.14 4.09 5.33
CA GLY A 118 -7.09 3.04 4.95
C GLY A 118 -6.48 2.04 3.97
N VAL A 119 -5.79 2.54 2.94
CA VAL A 119 -5.06 1.72 1.97
C VAL A 119 -3.98 0.90 2.67
N ALA A 120 -3.16 1.52 3.52
CA ALA A 120 -2.12 0.81 4.27
C ALA A 120 -2.72 -0.26 5.21
N HIS A 121 -3.82 0.06 5.90
CA HIS A 121 -4.51 -0.87 6.79
C HIS A 121 -4.99 -2.12 6.04
N PHE A 122 -5.61 -1.95 4.87
CA PHE A 122 -6.02 -3.08 4.05
C PHE A 122 -4.83 -3.91 3.58
N LEU A 123 -3.79 -3.27 3.02
CA LEU A 123 -2.59 -3.95 2.52
C LEU A 123 -1.86 -4.77 3.61
N ASP A 124 -1.84 -4.28 4.86
CA ASP A 124 -1.22 -5.00 5.97
C ASP A 124 -2.10 -6.06 6.63
N GLY A 125 -3.42 -5.94 6.50
CA GLY A 125 -4.39 -6.88 7.02
C GLY A 125 -4.84 -7.86 5.93
N ALA A 126 -6.11 -7.72 5.51
CA ALA A 126 -6.77 -8.63 4.58
C ALA A 126 -6.03 -8.76 3.23
N GLY A 127 -5.39 -7.69 2.76
CA GLY A 127 -4.60 -7.68 1.53
C GLY A 127 -3.51 -8.75 1.48
N LYS A 128 -2.86 -9.08 2.60
CA LYS A 128 -1.87 -10.18 2.66
C LYS A 128 -2.47 -11.54 2.32
N LEU A 129 -3.74 -11.74 2.65
CA LEU A 129 -4.47 -12.96 2.34
C LEU A 129 -4.98 -12.92 0.89
N VAL A 130 -5.66 -11.83 0.52
CA VAL A 130 -6.25 -11.62 -0.80
C VAL A 130 -5.22 -11.75 -1.91
N PHE A 131 -4.03 -11.19 -1.75
CA PHE A 131 -2.99 -11.22 -2.79
C PHE A 131 -2.08 -12.45 -2.71
N SER A 132 -2.31 -13.38 -1.78
CA SER A 132 -1.53 -14.61 -1.70
C SER A 132 -2.01 -15.64 -2.71
N ASP A 133 -1.26 -15.85 -3.79
CA ASP A 133 -1.59 -16.87 -4.79
C ASP A 133 -1.64 -18.27 -4.17
N ARG A 134 -0.77 -18.57 -3.20
CA ARG A 134 -0.79 -19.84 -2.46
C ARG A 134 -2.14 -20.05 -1.74
N LEU A 135 -2.63 -19.06 -1.01
CA LEU A 135 -3.90 -19.18 -0.28
C LEU A 135 -5.09 -19.31 -1.25
N ASN A 136 -5.09 -18.55 -2.34
CA ASN A 136 -6.16 -18.61 -3.34
C ASN A 136 -6.17 -19.95 -4.10
N VAL A 137 -5.01 -20.51 -4.43
CA VAL A 137 -4.92 -21.87 -5.01
C VAL A 137 -5.42 -22.91 -4.01
N LEU A 138 -5.07 -22.77 -2.73
CA LEU A 138 -5.54 -23.66 -1.68
C LEU A 138 -7.07 -23.56 -1.48
N LEU A 139 -7.63 -22.36 -1.54
CA LEU A 139 -9.07 -22.11 -1.48
C LEU A 139 -9.81 -22.78 -2.65
N LYS A 140 -9.33 -22.60 -3.89
CA LYS A 140 -9.91 -23.25 -5.08
C LYS A 140 -9.87 -24.79 -4.97
N ARG A 141 -8.78 -25.37 -4.43
CA ARG A 141 -8.69 -26.81 -4.16
C ARG A 141 -9.66 -27.27 -3.07
N TYR A 142 -9.86 -26.44 -2.06
CA TYR A 142 -10.82 -26.71 -0.98
C TYR A 142 -12.25 -26.76 -1.52
N GLU A 143 -12.64 -25.78 -2.33
CA GLU A 143 -13.97 -25.67 -2.93
C GLU A 143 -14.30 -26.83 -3.88
N THR A 144 -13.29 -27.36 -4.56
CA THR A 144 -13.43 -28.53 -5.45
C THR A 144 -13.40 -29.87 -4.72
N GLY A 145 -13.26 -29.87 -3.38
CA GLY A 145 -13.16 -31.08 -2.56
C GLY A 145 -11.83 -31.84 -2.72
N LEU A 146 -10.82 -31.24 -3.37
CA LEU A 146 -9.49 -31.84 -3.58
C LEU A 146 -8.62 -31.82 -2.31
N VAL A 147 -8.96 -30.99 -1.33
CA VAL A 147 -8.35 -30.97 0.00
C VAL A 147 -9.44 -30.95 1.07
N GLY A 148 -9.16 -31.54 2.25
CA GLY A 148 -10.06 -31.58 3.40
C GLY A 148 -10.18 -30.21 4.10
N ASN A 149 -9.96 -30.14 5.41
CA ASN A 149 -9.95 -28.85 6.13
C ASN A 149 -8.50 -28.36 6.30
N PRO A 150 -7.92 -27.59 5.35
CA PRO A 150 -6.53 -27.16 5.46
C PRO A 150 -6.34 -26.19 6.63
N PRO A 151 -5.34 -26.43 7.50
CA PRO A 151 -5.08 -25.59 8.67
C PRO A 151 -4.93 -24.10 8.35
N GLU A 152 -4.32 -23.76 7.22
CA GLU A 152 -4.10 -22.37 6.81
C GLU A 152 -5.39 -21.60 6.53
N LEU A 153 -6.42 -22.26 6.00
CA LEU A 153 -7.73 -21.63 5.76
C LEU A 153 -8.58 -21.61 7.03
N MET A 154 -8.41 -22.59 7.91
CA MET A 154 -9.14 -22.68 9.18
C MET A 154 -8.51 -21.83 10.29
N ALA A 155 -7.29 -21.32 10.07
CA ALA A 155 -6.60 -20.48 11.03
C ALA A 155 -7.42 -19.22 11.34
N PRO A 156 -7.44 -18.75 12.60
CA PRO A 156 -8.09 -17.51 12.95
C PRO A 156 -7.35 -16.34 12.28
N TYR A 157 -8.11 -15.44 11.66
CA TYR A 157 -7.59 -14.20 11.11
C TYR A 157 -7.23 -13.26 12.26
N SER A 158 -5.96 -12.84 12.27
CA SER A 158 -5.49 -11.76 13.11
C SER A 158 -5.25 -10.53 12.24
N PRO A 159 -5.98 -9.42 12.46
CA PRO A 159 -5.72 -8.17 11.74
C PRO A 159 -4.43 -7.48 12.22
N LEU A 160 -3.77 -8.01 13.25
CA LEU A 160 -2.52 -7.45 13.75
C LEU A 160 -1.40 -7.67 12.73
N PRO A 161 -0.60 -6.64 12.40
CA PRO A 161 0.52 -6.80 11.50
C PRO A 161 1.47 -7.87 12.04
N VAL A 162 1.77 -8.88 11.21
CA VAL A 162 2.87 -9.82 11.48
C VAL A 162 4.12 -8.99 11.79
N LEU A 163 4.78 -9.29 12.92
CA LEU A 163 5.99 -8.60 13.34
C LEU A 163 7.11 -8.89 12.33
N VAL A 164 7.23 -8.01 11.32
CA VAL A 164 8.33 -8.08 10.36
C VAL A 164 9.57 -7.38 10.93
N PRO A 165 10.78 -7.91 10.67
CA PRO A 165 12.03 -7.24 11.04
C PRO A 165 12.05 -5.80 10.56
N GLU A 166 12.71 -4.92 11.31
CA GLU A 166 12.85 -3.50 10.94
C GLU A 166 13.36 -3.33 9.51
N ASP A 167 14.26 -4.20 9.06
CA ASP A 167 14.85 -4.16 7.71
C ASP A 167 13.81 -4.28 6.60
N CYS A 168 12.79 -5.10 6.76
CA CYS A 168 11.73 -5.28 5.75
C CYS A 168 10.82 -4.04 5.63
N ARG A 169 10.64 -3.31 6.73
CA ARG A 169 9.82 -2.10 6.84
C ARG A 169 10.65 -0.82 6.86
N SER A 170 11.84 -0.85 6.25
CA SER A 170 12.76 0.29 6.20
C SER A 170 13.05 0.76 4.79
N MET A 171 13.28 2.06 4.67
CA MET A 171 13.80 2.68 3.46
C MET A 171 15.15 3.32 3.73
N PHE A 172 16.06 3.19 2.77
CA PHE A 172 17.32 3.93 2.73
C PHE A 172 17.08 5.24 2.00
N ILE A 173 17.58 6.34 2.57
CA ILE A 173 17.45 7.69 2.01
C ILE A 173 18.81 8.31 1.77
N THR A 174 18.92 9.11 0.71
CA THR A 174 20.12 9.90 0.38
C THR A 174 19.72 11.31 -0.01
N PHE A 175 20.54 12.29 0.36
CA PHE A 175 20.30 13.69 0.06
C PHE A 175 21.08 14.14 -1.17
N SER A 176 20.48 15.01 -1.96
CA SER A 176 21.21 15.75 -3.00
C SER A 176 22.22 16.69 -2.33
N LYS A 177 23.31 16.99 -3.03
CA LYS A 177 24.35 17.90 -2.54
C LYS A 177 23.73 19.25 -2.14
N ASP A 178 24.07 19.72 -0.94
CA ASP A 178 23.59 20.99 -0.35
C ASP A 178 22.06 21.05 -0.07
N MET A 179 21.35 19.92 -0.16
CA MET A 179 19.89 19.80 0.06
C MET A 179 19.59 18.92 1.28
N HIS A 180 20.27 19.19 2.39
CA HIS A 180 20.18 18.36 3.60
C HIS A 180 18.86 18.59 4.34
N LEU A 181 18.30 17.49 4.83
CA LEU A 181 17.10 17.47 5.67
C LEU A 181 17.47 16.99 7.06
N HIS A 182 16.86 17.59 8.07
CA HIS A 182 16.96 17.15 9.45
C HIS A 182 16.05 15.96 9.69
N ARG A 183 16.39 15.20 10.74
CA ARG A 183 15.66 14.00 11.15
C ARG A 183 14.19 14.32 11.43
N GLU A 184 13.93 15.45 12.08
CA GLU A 184 12.62 15.94 12.49
C GLU A 184 11.78 16.31 11.26
N GLU A 185 12.35 17.02 10.29
CA GLU A 185 11.66 17.40 9.04
C GLU A 185 11.19 16.18 8.26
N ILE A 186 12.04 15.14 8.18
CA ILE A 186 11.68 13.87 7.54
C ILE A 186 10.59 13.16 8.34
N PHE A 187 10.71 13.15 9.67
CA PHE A 187 9.75 12.50 10.55
C PHE A 187 8.35 13.13 10.40
N ASP A 188 8.28 14.45 10.50
CA ASP A 188 7.02 15.19 10.48
C ASP A 188 6.37 15.14 9.10
N TYR A 189 7.16 15.23 8.02
CA TYR A 189 6.65 15.06 6.65
C TYR A 189 5.84 13.76 6.48
N PHE A 190 6.39 12.62 6.91
CA PHE A 190 5.68 11.35 6.81
C PHE A 190 4.51 11.26 7.79
N ARG A 191 4.63 11.84 8.99
CA ARG A 191 3.56 11.83 9.99
C ARG A 191 2.33 12.63 9.52
N GLU A 192 2.55 13.85 9.05
CA GLU A 192 1.48 14.74 8.59
C GLU A 192 0.72 14.14 7.41
N LYS A 193 1.46 13.44 6.55
CA LYS A 193 0.95 12.99 5.26
C LYS A 193 0.35 11.58 5.30
N TRP A 194 0.94 10.69 6.09
CA TRP A 194 0.62 9.25 6.12
C TRP A 194 0.09 8.81 7.49
N GLY A 195 -0.13 9.77 8.38
CA GLY A 195 -0.47 9.53 9.77
C GLY A 195 0.71 8.96 10.54
N ASP A 196 0.42 8.38 11.71
CA ASP A 196 1.41 7.81 12.61
C ASP A 196 2.00 6.48 12.07
N CYS A 197 2.83 6.58 11.03
CA CYS A 197 3.40 5.48 10.26
C CYS A 197 4.91 5.29 10.45
N VAL A 198 5.61 6.27 11.03
CA VAL A 198 7.07 6.23 11.26
C VAL A 198 7.37 5.80 12.69
N VAL A 199 8.24 4.81 12.85
CA VAL A 199 8.79 4.44 14.17
C VAL A 199 9.93 5.37 14.53
N ARG A 200 10.91 5.53 13.63
CA ARG A 200 12.03 6.46 13.80
C ARG A 200 12.78 6.70 12.48
N VAL A 201 13.50 7.82 12.44
CA VAL A 201 14.45 8.17 11.40
C VAL A 201 15.86 8.12 12.00
N LEU A 202 16.76 7.39 11.34
CA LEU A 202 18.18 7.29 11.68
C LEU A 202 18.97 8.05 10.62
N MET A 203 19.94 8.86 11.05
CA MET A 203 20.81 9.63 10.15
C MET A 203 22.24 9.09 10.24
N GLU A 204 23.01 9.28 9.19
CA GLU A 204 24.45 9.07 9.22
C GLU A 204 25.09 9.78 10.43
N LYS A 205 26.00 9.08 11.12
CA LYS A 205 26.82 9.69 12.17
C LYS A 205 27.99 10.42 11.51
N THR A 206 27.98 11.74 11.60
CA THR A 206 29.04 12.58 11.04
C THR A 206 29.99 13.09 12.12
N THR A 207 31.25 13.30 11.75
CA THR A 207 32.28 13.93 12.59
C THR A 207 32.63 15.31 12.04
N GLY A 208 32.98 16.27 12.91
CA GLY A 208 33.50 17.57 12.49
C GLY A 208 32.47 18.54 11.90
N GLY A 209 31.18 18.40 12.23
CA GLY A 209 30.12 19.32 11.79
C GLY A 209 29.61 19.09 10.36
N ASN A 210 30.09 18.05 9.68
CA ASN A 210 29.56 17.66 8.37
C ASN A 210 28.07 17.29 8.46
N MET A 211 27.31 17.61 7.41
CA MET A 211 25.91 17.19 7.33
C MET A 211 25.78 15.73 6.87
N PRO A 212 24.78 14.99 7.37
CA PRO A 212 24.57 13.58 7.01
C PRO A 212 24.16 13.47 5.53
N MET A 213 24.79 12.56 4.79
CA MET A 213 24.52 12.36 3.35
C MET A 213 23.45 11.30 3.09
N TYR A 214 23.20 10.45 4.09
CA TYR A 214 22.20 9.40 4.01
C TYR A 214 21.56 9.12 5.37
N GLY A 215 20.49 8.32 5.32
CA GLY A 215 19.77 7.90 6.50
C GLY A 215 18.95 6.64 6.24
N ARG A 216 18.15 6.28 7.24
CA ARG A 216 17.22 5.16 7.21
C ARG A 216 15.93 5.56 7.90
N ILE A 217 14.81 5.40 7.21
CA ILE A 217 13.48 5.55 7.80
C ILE A 217 12.96 4.16 8.14
N ILE A 218 12.47 4.00 9.37
CA ILE A 218 11.86 2.76 9.84
C ILE A 218 10.38 3.02 10.02
N PHE A 219 9.55 2.40 9.19
CA PHE A 219 8.09 2.49 9.26
C PHE A 219 7.52 1.45 10.21
N LYS A 220 6.28 1.64 10.66
CA LYS A 220 5.57 0.66 11.49
C LYS A 220 5.26 -0.62 10.73
N THR A 221 5.05 -0.52 9.42
CA THR A 221 4.66 -1.64 8.59
C THR A 221 5.35 -1.64 7.23
N GLU A 222 5.40 -2.80 6.58
CA GLU A 222 5.97 -2.93 5.23
C GLU A 222 5.03 -2.36 4.15
N ALA A 223 3.71 -2.32 4.36
CA ALA A 223 2.79 -1.76 3.38
C ALA A 223 3.10 -0.28 3.09
N VAL A 224 3.53 0.48 4.10
CA VAL A 224 3.99 1.86 3.91
C VAL A 224 5.17 1.93 2.96
N VAL A 225 6.16 1.04 3.08
CA VAL A 225 7.30 1.00 2.15
C VAL A 225 6.85 0.75 0.71
N LYS A 226 5.94 -0.21 0.50
CA LYS A 226 5.37 -0.52 -0.82
C LYS A 226 4.57 0.66 -1.38
N LEU A 227 3.75 1.30 -0.56
CA LEU A 227 3.03 2.49 -0.98
C LEU A 227 3.96 3.64 -1.36
N VAL A 228 5.08 3.84 -0.64
CA VAL A 228 6.04 4.90 -0.98
C VAL A 228 6.72 4.60 -2.31
N LEU A 229 6.95 3.32 -2.63
CA LEU A 229 7.61 2.88 -3.85
C LEU A 229 6.68 2.78 -5.08
N ASN A 230 5.42 2.34 -4.96
CA ASN A 230 4.53 2.01 -6.13
C ASN A 230 5.17 1.04 -7.12
N GLY A 231 5.99 0.11 -6.66
CA GLY A 231 6.72 -0.79 -7.55
C GLY A 231 7.94 -0.15 -8.23
N GLU A 232 8.24 1.13 -7.96
CA GLU A 232 9.51 1.73 -8.34
C GLU A 232 10.64 1.25 -7.42
N ARG A 233 11.86 1.17 -7.96
CA ARG A 233 13.05 0.79 -7.16
C ARG A 233 13.64 1.96 -6.38
N LEU A 234 13.42 3.17 -6.88
CA LEU A 234 13.98 4.41 -6.37
C LEU A 234 12.97 5.52 -6.64
N VAL A 235 12.53 6.22 -5.59
CA VAL A 235 11.62 7.35 -5.68
C VAL A 235 12.30 8.62 -5.17
N LYS A 236 11.87 9.76 -5.70
CA LYS A 236 12.33 11.08 -5.27
C LYS A 236 11.19 11.79 -4.57
N ILE A 237 11.46 12.38 -3.41
CA ILE A 237 10.51 13.27 -2.74
C ILE A 237 11.13 14.63 -2.49
N SER A 238 10.28 15.67 -2.45
CA SER A 238 10.69 17.03 -2.17
C SER A 238 10.03 17.52 -0.88
N ILE A 239 10.84 18.01 0.06
CA ILE A 239 10.44 18.63 1.32
C ILE A 239 11.01 20.05 1.32
N ASP A 240 10.16 21.07 1.33
CA ASP A 240 10.57 22.48 1.22
C ASP A 240 11.59 22.75 0.11
N HIS A 241 11.29 22.24 -1.10
CA HIS A 241 12.15 22.33 -2.29
C HIS A 241 13.49 21.57 -2.21
N ARG A 242 13.79 20.91 -1.09
CA ARG A 242 14.96 20.01 -0.95
C ARG A 242 14.57 18.60 -1.34
N GLU A 243 15.40 17.99 -2.18
CA GLU A 243 15.12 16.65 -2.71
C GLU A 243 15.87 15.57 -1.93
N MET A 244 15.15 14.48 -1.63
CA MET A 244 15.76 13.24 -1.18
C MET A 244 15.32 12.06 -2.02
N TRP A 245 16.26 11.15 -2.23
CA TRP A 245 16.03 9.89 -2.92
C TRP A 245 15.81 8.78 -1.91
N MET A 246 14.89 7.87 -2.22
CA MET A 246 14.50 6.80 -1.32
C MET A 246 14.38 5.47 -2.05
N ARG A 247 14.86 4.40 -1.43
CA ARG A 247 14.72 3.03 -1.93
C ARG A 247 14.50 2.05 -0.78
N LYS A 248 14.10 0.81 -1.08
CA LYS A 248 14.04 -0.26 -0.06
C LYS A 248 15.41 -0.42 0.63
N TYR A 249 15.40 -0.49 1.96
CA TYR A 249 16.61 -0.76 2.72
C TYR A 249 17.07 -2.20 2.46
N LEU A 250 18.37 -2.36 2.20
CA LEU A 250 19.00 -3.67 2.10
C LEU A 250 19.97 -3.79 3.27
N PRO A 251 19.76 -4.76 4.20
CA PRO A 251 20.70 -4.96 5.28
C PRO A 251 22.05 -5.35 4.70
N ARG A 252 23.12 -4.79 5.28
CA ARG A 252 24.46 -5.29 4.97
C ARG A 252 24.54 -6.72 5.53
N PRO A 253 25.06 -7.70 4.78
CA PRO A 253 25.31 -9.02 5.34
C PRO A 253 26.21 -8.83 6.54
N THR A 254 25.73 -9.26 7.71
CA THR A 254 26.54 -9.30 8.91
C THR A 254 27.58 -10.38 8.63
N ASN A 255 28.87 -10.01 8.58
CA ASN A 255 29.94 -10.99 8.66
C ASN A 255 29.84 -11.61 10.06
N VAL A 256 28.99 -12.62 10.21
CA VAL A 256 29.01 -13.50 11.36
C VAL A 256 30.30 -14.28 11.21
N THR A 257 31.32 -13.81 11.91
CA THR A 257 32.59 -14.51 12.06
C THR A 257 32.28 -15.81 12.78
N ALA A 258 32.62 -16.92 12.12
CA ALA A 258 32.55 -18.28 12.66
C ALA A 258 33.52 -18.48 13.84
#